data_AF-A0A932R514-F1
#
_entry.id   AF-A0A932R514-F1
#
_cell.length_a   1.000
_cell.length_b   1.000
_cell.length_c   1.000
_cell.angle_alpha   90.00
_cell.angle_beta   90.00
_cell.angle_gamma   90.00
#
_symmetry.space_group_name_H-M   'P 1'
#
loop_
_entity.id
_entity.type
_entity.pdbx_description
1 polymer ?
#
loop_
_entity_poly.entity_id
_entity_poly.type
_entity_poly.pdbx_seq_one_letter_code
_entity_poly.pdbx_strand_id
1 'polypeptide(L)'
;MNKERFTWFLVFLAPILNILTSVFYNWKIFLGEGHPNATSWGIWVILTILNFTTYKVMSGDWIKSIFPTISSITCLATFVIASRTGHFAVDNPYDPVLLLLGVLTAIVWWVTRSSSYAQKILQVSLAIGFISTAVGVINHTGVESLAAWTSWTIVFLIQTAVVFLRWQGKWMDVVYPINMVVCHGIVTILILCSIK
;
A
#
# COMPACT_ATOMS: atom_id res chain seq x y z
N MET A 1 -12.44 -24.05 -14.88
CA MET A 1 -11.27 -24.10 -13.97
C MET A 1 -11.78 -24.34 -12.54
N ASN A 2 -11.20 -25.27 -11.77
CA ASN A 2 -11.67 -25.49 -10.38
C ASN A 2 -11.29 -24.30 -9.47
N LYS A 3 -12.03 -24.11 -8.36
CA LYS A 3 -11.87 -22.97 -7.43
C LYS A 3 -10.42 -22.79 -6.97
N GLU A 4 -9.73 -23.89 -6.72
CA GLU A 4 -8.34 -23.88 -6.25
C GLU A 4 -7.37 -23.36 -7.31
N ARG A 5 -7.42 -23.87 -8.54
CA ARG A 5 -6.59 -23.37 -9.65
C ARG A 5 -6.84 -21.90 -9.94
N PHE A 6 -8.11 -21.47 -9.88
CA PHE A 6 -8.44 -20.06 -10.03
C PHE A 6 -7.85 -19.20 -8.91
N THR A 7 -7.94 -19.66 -7.66
CA THR A 7 -7.36 -18.96 -6.51
C THR A 7 -5.84 -18.81 -6.69
N TRP A 8 -5.14 -19.88 -7.05
CA TRP A 8 -3.69 -19.83 -7.28
C TRP A 8 -3.30 -18.92 -8.45
N PHE A 9 -4.08 -18.93 -9.53
CA PHE A 9 -3.89 -17.99 -10.63
C PHE A 9 -3.91 -16.53 -10.14
N LEU A 10 -4.91 -16.15 -9.35
CA LEU A 10 -5.01 -14.80 -8.78
C LEU A 10 -3.89 -14.49 -7.77
N VAL A 11 -3.49 -15.47 -6.96
CA VAL A 11 -2.39 -15.36 -5.99
C VAL A 11 -1.06 -15.01 -6.67
N PHE A 12 -0.81 -15.50 -7.88
CA PHE A 12 0.39 -15.14 -8.64
C PHE A 12 0.21 -13.87 -9.46
N LEU A 13 -0.98 -13.66 -10.03
CA LEU A 13 -1.27 -12.51 -10.89
C LEU A 13 -1.10 -11.18 -10.14
N ALA A 14 -1.68 -11.04 -8.93
CA ALA A 14 -1.62 -9.78 -8.18
C ALA A 14 -0.19 -9.33 -7.86
N PRO A 15 0.70 -10.18 -7.28
CA PRO A 15 2.09 -9.81 -7.04
C PRO A 15 2.87 -9.48 -8.32
N ILE A 16 2.68 -10.22 -9.41
CA ILE A 16 3.36 -9.95 -10.68
C ILE A 16 2.96 -8.56 -11.21
N LEU A 17 1.66 -8.29 -11.26
CA LEU A 17 1.15 -6.98 -11.69
C LEU A 17 1.64 -5.85 -10.78
N ASN A 18 1.75 -6.08 -9.47
CA ASN A 18 2.31 -5.10 -8.54
C ASN A 18 3.78 -4.81 -8.80
N ILE A 19 4.58 -5.84 -9.07
CA ILE A 19 5.98 -5.69 -9.44
C ILE A 19 6.09 -4.87 -10.73
N LEU A 20 5.35 -5.24 -11.77
CA LEU A 20 5.34 -4.52 -13.04
C LEU A 20 4.91 -3.06 -12.87
N THR A 21 3.87 -2.81 -12.08
CA THR A 21 3.39 -1.45 -11.76
C THR A 21 4.48 -0.65 -11.05
N SER A 22 5.13 -1.25 -10.06
CA SER A 22 6.20 -0.59 -9.29
C SER A 22 7.44 -0.33 -10.15
N VAL A 23 7.80 -1.25 -11.06
CA VAL A 23 8.89 -1.03 -12.02
C VAL A 23 8.55 0.13 -12.96
N PHE A 24 7.34 0.17 -13.49
CA PHE A 24 6.88 1.27 -14.35
C PHE A 24 6.89 2.62 -13.61
N TYR A 25 6.37 2.66 -12.37
CA TYR A 25 6.38 3.86 -11.54
C TYR A 25 7.81 4.34 -11.28
N ASN A 26 8.70 3.43 -10.87
CA ASN A 26 10.10 3.73 -10.63
C ASN A 26 10.85 4.19 -11.88
N TRP A 27 10.54 3.59 -13.04
CA TRP A 27 11.09 4.05 -14.32
C TRP A 27 10.72 5.51 -14.61
N LYS A 28 9.48 5.92 -14.33
CA LYS A 28 9.05 7.32 -14.49
C LYS A 28 9.78 8.28 -13.53
N ILE A 29 10.08 7.83 -12.31
CA ILE A 29 10.94 8.60 -11.39
C ILE A 29 12.34 8.80 -11.99
N PHE A 30 12.96 7.74 -12.54
CA PHE A 30 14.28 7.84 -13.15
C PHE A 30 14.34 8.77 -14.37
N LEU A 31 13.25 8.84 -15.15
CA LEU A 31 13.12 9.77 -16.26
C LEU A 31 12.88 11.23 -15.82
N GLY A 32 12.74 11.49 -14.51
CA GLY A 32 12.41 12.82 -13.98
C GLY A 32 10.96 13.24 -14.24
N GLU A 33 10.11 12.31 -14.69
CA GLU A 33 8.69 12.55 -14.94
C GLU A 33 7.83 12.38 -13.66
N GLY A 34 8.41 11.85 -12.59
CA GLY A 34 7.76 11.71 -11.29
C GLY A 34 8.66 12.23 -10.17
N HIS A 35 8.09 13.02 -9.27
CA HIS A 35 8.79 13.61 -8.13
C HIS A 35 8.16 13.20 -6.80
N PRO A 36 8.20 11.91 -6.45
CA PRO A 36 7.60 11.44 -5.21
C PRO A 36 8.35 11.99 -3.99
N ASN A 37 7.60 12.27 -2.92
CA ASN A 37 8.20 12.63 -1.64
C ASN A 37 8.86 11.40 -0.99
N ALA A 38 10.19 11.42 -0.89
CA ALA A 38 10.97 10.34 -0.27
C ALA A 38 10.56 10.11 1.20
N THR A 39 10.23 11.16 1.94
CA THR A 39 9.78 11.06 3.35
C THR A 39 8.52 10.21 3.47
N SER A 40 7.51 10.49 2.64
CA SER A 40 6.26 9.74 2.63
C SER A 40 6.49 8.27 2.26
N TRP A 41 7.34 7.98 1.26
CA TRP A 41 7.71 6.60 0.92
C TRP A 41 8.44 5.88 2.06
N GLY A 42 9.30 6.58 2.82
CA GLY A 42 9.95 6.00 4.00
C GLY A 42 8.95 5.60 5.08
N ILE A 43 7.93 6.42 5.30
CA ILE A 43 6.82 6.10 6.21
C ILE A 43 6.02 4.90 5.69
N TRP A 44 5.70 4.87 4.39
CA TRP A 44 5.03 3.73 3.76
C TRP A 44 5.78 2.41 3.96
N VAL A 45 7.12 2.42 3.86
CA VAL A 45 7.94 1.23 4.13
C VAL A 45 7.70 0.70 5.53
N ILE A 46 7.71 1.57 6.54
CA ILE A 46 7.49 1.16 7.94
C ILE A 46 6.09 0.57 8.08
N LEU A 47 5.07 1.26 7.57
CA LEU A 47 3.67 0.83 7.68
C LEU A 47 3.41 -0.48 6.93
N THR A 48 3.96 -0.65 5.72
CA THR A 48 3.77 -1.86 4.92
C THR A 48 4.49 -3.06 5.53
N ILE A 49 5.70 -2.88 6.07
CA ILE A 49 6.44 -3.92 6.80
C ILE A 49 5.65 -4.39 8.04
N LEU A 50 5.17 -3.43 8.85
CA LEU A 50 4.32 -3.76 9.99
C LEU A 50 3.05 -4.47 9.51
N ASN A 51 2.45 -4.04 8.41
CA ASN A 51 1.19 -4.60 7.91
C ASN A 51 1.35 -6.04 7.44
N PHE A 52 2.35 -6.38 6.63
CA PHE A 52 2.46 -7.77 6.18
C PHE A 52 2.76 -8.70 7.36
N THR A 53 3.58 -8.26 8.31
CA THR A 53 3.97 -9.07 9.45
C THR A 53 2.77 -9.28 10.38
N THR A 54 2.01 -8.23 10.74
CA THR A 54 0.81 -8.36 11.57
C THR A 54 -0.27 -9.16 10.86
N TYR A 55 -0.51 -8.88 9.58
CA TYR A 55 -1.57 -9.50 8.78
C TYR A 55 -1.35 -10.99 8.59
N LYS A 56 -0.08 -11.41 8.40
CA LYS A 56 0.29 -12.83 8.36
C LYS A 56 -0.07 -13.54 9.65
N VAL A 57 0.30 -12.97 10.80
CA VAL A 57 0.00 -13.56 12.11
C VAL A 57 -1.51 -13.56 12.38
N MET A 58 -2.20 -12.47 12.07
CA MET A 58 -3.64 -12.29 12.31
C MET A 58 -4.50 -13.24 11.48
N SER A 59 -4.23 -13.33 10.18
CA SER A 59 -5.02 -14.16 9.27
C SER A 59 -4.76 -15.65 9.50
N GLY A 60 -3.54 -16.00 9.91
CA GLY A 60 -3.08 -17.40 9.99
C GLY A 60 -2.94 -18.05 8.61
N ASP A 61 -2.95 -17.27 7.53
CA ASP A 61 -2.90 -17.75 6.16
C ASP A 61 -1.77 -17.04 5.39
N TRP A 62 -0.68 -17.78 5.16
CA TRP A 62 0.49 -17.26 4.48
C TRP A 62 0.18 -16.88 3.02
N ILE A 63 -0.78 -17.55 2.37
CA ILE A 63 -1.14 -17.30 0.96
C ILE A 63 -1.77 -15.91 0.83
N LYS A 64 -2.65 -15.52 1.76
CA LYS A 64 -3.21 -14.16 1.81
C LYS A 64 -2.12 -13.10 2.01
N SER A 65 -0.96 -13.49 2.56
CA SER A 65 0.13 -12.59 2.94
C SER A 65 1.23 -12.46 1.90
N ILE A 66 1.23 -13.28 0.84
CA ILE A 66 2.19 -13.19 -0.27
C ILE A 66 2.16 -11.78 -0.86
N PHE A 67 0.97 -11.30 -1.22
CA PHE A 67 0.79 -10.00 -1.84
C PHE A 67 1.25 -8.83 -0.92
N PRO A 68 0.79 -8.69 0.34
CA PRO A 68 1.33 -7.69 1.26
C PRO A 68 2.85 -7.72 1.41
N THR A 69 3.45 -8.91 1.39
CA THR A 69 4.92 -9.07 1.49
C THR A 69 5.61 -8.47 0.26
N ILE A 70 5.16 -8.83 -0.95
CA ILE A 70 5.71 -8.29 -2.21
C ILE A 70 5.45 -6.79 -2.33
N SER A 71 4.29 -6.32 -1.91
CA SER A 71 3.95 -4.89 -1.85
C SER A 71 4.93 -4.13 -0.93
N SER A 72 5.29 -4.70 0.22
CA SER A 72 6.27 -4.09 1.14
C SER A 72 7.68 -4.02 0.53
N ILE A 73 8.11 -5.08 -0.16
CA ILE A 73 9.42 -5.12 -0.85
C ILE A 73 9.48 -4.07 -1.97
N THR A 74 8.42 -3.99 -2.78
CA THR A 74 8.35 -3.01 -3.88
C THR A 74 8.22 -1.58 -3.38
N CYS A 75 7.53 -1.37 -2.27
CA CYS A 75 7.49 -0.09 -1.57
C CYS A 75 8.90 0.32 -1.08
N LEU A 76 9.65 -0.61 -0.47
CA LEU A 76 11.04 -0.38 -0.06
C LEU A 76 11.95 -0.04 -1.24
N ALA A 77 11.83 -0.75 -2.36
CA ALA A 77 12.58 -0.44 -3.57
C ALA A 77 12.27 0.99 -4.06
N THR A 78 11.00 1.38 -4.07
CA THR A 78 10.56 2.72 -4.47
C THR A 78 11.10 3.79 -3.53
N PHE A 79 11.07 3.56 -2.21
CA PHE A 79 11.70 4.46 -1.24
C PHE A 79 13.19 4.63 -1.47
N VAL A 80 13.94 3.55 -1.72
CA VAL A 80 15.39 3.62 -1.99
C VAL A 80 15.68 4.44 -3.25
N ILE A 81 14.86 4.28 -4.29
CA ILE A 81 14.99 5.03 -5.54
C ILE A 81 14.65 6.51 -5.30
N ALA A 82 13.48 6.79 -4.72
CA ALA A 82 13.03 8.14 -4.39
C ALA A 82 13.99 8.87 -3.45
N SER A 83 14.68 8.16 -2.54
CA SER A 83 15.70 8.76 -1.67
C SER A 83 16.98 9.18 -2.39
N ARG A 84 17.26 8.57 -3.55
CA ARG A 84 18.44 8.87 -4.38
C ARG A 84 18.17 9.91 -5.46
N THR A 85 16.94 9.98 -5.96
CA THR A 85 16.56 10.84 -7.09
C THR A 85 15.55 11.93 -6.73
N GLY A 86 14.82 11.76 -5.63
CA GLY A 86 13.76 12.64 -5.18
C GLY A 86 14.23 13.70 -4.18
N HIS A 87 13.30 14.57 -3.83
CA HIS A 87 13.50 15.61 -2.83
C HIS A 87 12.87 15.15 -1.51
N PHE A 88 13.62 15.26 -0.42
CA PHE A 88 13.07 15.15 0.92
C PHE A 88 12.32 16.45 1.22
N ALA A 89 11.03 16.47 0.90
CA ALA A 89 10.14 17.54 1.30
C ALA A 89 9.56 17.19 2.67
N VAL A 90 9.76 18.08 3.65
CA VAL A 90 9.14 17.97 5.00
C VAL A 90 7.80 18.74 5.02
N ASP A 91 7.40 19.23 3.86
CA ASP A 91 6.34 20.22 3.67
C ASP A 91 4.95 19.62 3.91
N ASN A 92 4.87 18.30 4.13
CA ASN A 92 3.63 17.63 4.44
C ASN A 92 3.36 17.59 5.96
N PRO A 93 2.37 18.36 6.46
CA PRO A 93 2.08 18.42 7.90
C PRO A 93 1.58 17.09 8.49
N TYR A 94 1.20 16.13 7.66
CA TYR A 94 0.73 14.81 8.11
C TYR A 94 1.88 13.82 8.37
N ASP A 95 3.08 14.04 7.81
CA ASP A 95 4.20 13.09 7.93
C ASP A 95 4.60 12.79 9.39
N PRO A 96 4.69 13.78 10.32
CA PRO A 96 4.96 13.50 11.73
C PRO A 96 3.85 12.68 12.42
N VAL A 97 2.58 12.95 12.06
CA VAL A 97 1.43 12.22 12.60
C VAL A 97 1.49 10.76 12.15
N LEU A 98 1.83 10.51 10.89
CA LEU A 98 1.97 9.16 10.34
C LEU A 98 3.13 8.39 10.96
N LEU A 99 4.27 9.04 11.17
CA LEU A 99 5.40 8.43 11.87
C LEU A 99 5.02 8.06 13.31
N LEU A 100 4.33 8.95 14.03
CA LEU A 100 3.81 8.68 15.37
C LEU A 100 2.85 7.49 15.36
N LEU A 101 1.90 7.43 14.42
CA LEU A 101 0.96 6.32 14.29
C LEU A 101 1.66 4.99 13.96
N GLY A 102 2.70 5.01 13.13
CA GLY A 102 3.55 3.85 12.85
C GLY A 102 4.27 3.34 14.12
N VAL A 103 4.86 4.25 14.90
CA VAL A 103 5.49 3.92 16.19
C VAL A 103 4.46 3.38 17.19
N LEU A 104 3.31 4.03 17.33
CA LEU A 104 2.22 3.55 18.19
C LEU A 104 1.74 2.17 17.78
N THR A 105 1.63 1.88 16.48
CA THR A 105 1.29 0.54 15.99
C THR A 105 2.32 -0.50 16.42
N ALA A 106 3.61 -0.20 16.26
CA ALA A 106 4.70 -1.09 16.67
C ALA A 106 4.68 -1.33 18.19
N ILE A 107 4.46 -0.28 18.99
CA ILE A 107 4.33 -0.38 20.46
C ILE A 107 3.12 -1.24 20.84
N VAL A 108 1.94 -0.96 20.26
CA VAL A 108 0.71 -1.72 20.56
C VAL A 108 0.92 -3.18 20.23
N TRP A 109 1.53 -3.50 19.10
CA TRP A 109 1.86 -4.89 18.81
C TRP A 109 2.82 -5.47 19.85
N TRP A 110 3.94 -4.80 20.12
CA TRP A 110 4.94 -5.30 21.06
C TRP A 110 4.37 -5.56 22.47
N VAL A 111 3.50 -4.67 22.95
CA VAL A 111 2.91 -4.74 24.30
C VAL A 111 1.74 -5.70 24.35
N THR A 112 0.75 -5.55 23.46
CA THR A 112 -0.49 -6.34 23.53
C THR A 112 -0.32 -7.75 22.98
N ARG A 113 0.73 -7.98 22.18
CA ARG A 113 0.95 -9.21 21.37
C ARG A 113 -0.25 -9.60 20.50
N SER A 114 -1.19 -8.67 20.29
CA SER A 114 -2.41 -8.88 19.52
C SER A 114 -2.25 -8.28 18.12
N SER A 115 -2.07 -9.15 17.14
CA SER A 115 -1.99 -8.78 15.73
C SER A 115 -3.29 -8.14 15.21
N SER A 116 -4.44 -8.50 15.78
CA SER A 116 -5.73 -7.90 15.41
C SER A 116 -5.87 -6.44 15.86
N TYR A 117 -5.45 -6.09 17.08
CA TYR A 117 -5.49 -4.69 17.54
C TYR A 117 -4.47 -3.84 16.78
N ALA A 118 -3.25 -4.37 16.58
CA ALA A 118 -2.24 -3.73 15.76
C ALA A 118 -2.76 -3.47 14.34
N GLN A 119 -3.43 -4.45 13.72
CA GLN A 119 -4.03 -4.25 12.38
C GLN A 119 -5.08 -3.15 12.34
N LYS A 120 -5.95 -3.02 13.35
CA LYS A 120 -6.96 -1.96 13.35
C LYS A 120 -6.33 -0.57 13.33
N ILE A 121 -5.35 -0.34 14.20
CA ILE A 121 -4.61 0.94 14.25
C ILE A 121 -3.86 1.16 12.94
N LEU A 122 -3.25 0.10 12.40
CA LEU A 122 -2.50 0.20 11.17
C LEU A 122 -3.37 0.52 9.96
N GLN A 123 -4.60 -0.01 9.87
CA GLN A 123 -5.51 0.33 8.77
C GLN A 123 -5.90 1.81 8.78
N VAL A 124 -6.12 2.39 9.97
CA VAL A 124 -6.33 3.83 10.13
C VAL A 124 -5.07 4.60 9.73
N SER A 125 -3.90 4.13 10.16
CA SER A 125 -2.61 4.77 9.85
C SER A 125 -2.33 4.79 8.35
N LEU A 126 -2.58 3.67 7.65
CA LEU A 126 -2.46 3.57 6.21
C LEU A 126 -3.45 4.53 5.52
N ALA A 127 -4.71 4.59 5.95
CA ALA A 127 -5.71 5.49 5.36
C ALA A 127 -5.33 6.97 5.53
N ILE A 128 -4.84 7.37 6.71
CA ILE A 128 -4.30 8.72 6.92
C ILE A 128 -3.07 8.94 6.04
N GLY A 129 -2.26 7.91 5.81
CA GLY A 129 -1.09 7.96 4.93
C GLY A 129 -1.45 8.42 3.52
N PHE A 130 -2.60 7.96 3.03
CA PHE A 130 -3.13 8.36 1.73
C PHE A 130 -3.57 9.82 1.64
N ILE A 131 -3.87 10.48 2.75
CA ILE A 131 -4.22 11.91 2.75
C ILE A 131 -3.03 12.74 2.27
N SER A 132 -1.82 12.38 2.69
CA SER A 132 -0.58 13.04 2.24
C SER A 132 -0.44 12.99 0.71
N THR A 133 -0.60 11.80 0.13
CA THR A 133 -0.58 11.59 -1.32
C THR A 133 -1.71 12.35 -2.02
N ALA A 134 -2.94 12.29 -1.49
CA ALA A 134 -4.10 12.97 -2.07
C ALA A 134 -3.90 14.50 -2.13
N VAL A 135 -3.40 15.10 -1.04
CA VAL A 135 -3.07 16.53 -0.99
C VAL A 135 -1.97 16.87 -2.01
N GLY A 136 -0.96 16.02 -2.16
CA GLY A 136 0.08 16.18 -3.17
C GLY A 136 -0.49 16.22 -4.59
N VAL A 137 -1.40 15.29 -4.93
CA VAL A 137 -2.08 15.25 -6.24
C VAL A 137 -2.92 16.50 -6.49
N ILE A 138 -3.67 16.96 -5.47
CA ILE A 138 -4.56 18.12 -5.59
C ILE A 138 -3.76 19.42 -5.80
N ASN A 139 -2.66 19.58 -5.07
CA ASN A 139 -1.87 20.81 -5.11
C ASN A 139 -0.89 20.86 -6.30
N HIS A 140 -0.45 19.71 -6.81
CA HIS A 140 0.57 19.63 -7.86
C HIS A 140 0.17 18.59 -8.93
N THR A 141 -0.27 19.07 -10.09
CA THR A 141 -0.60 18.22 -11.23
C THR A 141 0.65 17.54 -11.79
N GLY A 142 0.56 16.24 -12.08
CA GLY A 142 1.64 15.49 -12.75
C GLY A 142 2.70 14.89 -11.82
N VAL A 143 2.58 15.05 -10.50
CA VAL A 143 3.50 14.42 -9.53
C VAL A 143 3.33 12.91 -9.48
N GLU A 144 2.12 12.42 -9.73
CA GLU A 144 1.74 11.02 -9.60
C GLU A 144 1.23 10.41 -10.92
N SER A 145 1.56 9.14 -11.15
CA SER A 145 1.21 8.45 -12.40
C SER A 145 -0.18 7.80 -12.33
N LEU A 146 -1.13 8.31 -13.13
CA LEU A 146 -2.47 7.74 -13.24
C LEU A 146 -2.46 6.23 -13.53
N ALA A 147 -1.61 5.82 -14.47
CA ALA A 147 -1.49 4.42 -14.86
C ALA A 147 -1.04 3.53 -13.70
N ALA A 148 -0.08 4.00 -12.88
CA ALA A 148 0.39 3.26 -11.72
C ALA A 148 -0.69 3.11 -10.66
N TRP A 149 -1.35 4.21 -10.29
CA TRP A 149 -2.42 4.22 -9.27
C TRP A 149 -3.64 3.39 -9.68
N THR A 150 -4.02 3.44 -10.95
CA THR A 150 -5.07 2.57 -11.50
C THR A 150 -4.68 1.10 -11.43
N SER A 151 -3.44 0.78 -11.80
CA SER A 151 -2.94 -0.60 -11.76
C SER A 151 -2.88 -1.14 -10.34
N TRP A 152 -2.40 -0.36 -9.36
CA TRP A 152 -2.44 -0.74 -7.95
C TRP A 152 -3.87 -0.97 -7.45
N THR A 153 -4.84 -0.13 -7.83
CA THR A 153 -6.25 -0.34 -7.49
C THR A 153 -6.77 -1.69 -8.00
N ILE A 154 -6.48 -2.03 -9.26
CA ILE A 154 -6.86 -3.34 -9.86
C ILE A 154 -6.19 -4.49 -9.12
N VAL A 155 -4.90 -4.35 -8.81
CA VAL A 155 -4.14 -5.35 -8.06
C VAL A 155 -4.75 -5.61 -6.68
N PHE A 156 -5.16 -4.55 -5.97
CA PHE A 156 -5.83 -4.69 -4.68
C PHE A 156 -7.24 -5.28 -4.79
N LEU A 157 -7.96 -5.07 -5.91
CA LEU A 157 -9.21 -5.77 -6.20
C LEU A 157 -8.97 -7.28 -6.37
N ILE A 158 -7.92 -7.67 -7.10
CA ILE A 158 -7.53 -9.09 -7.26
C ILE A 158 -7.16 -9.69 -5.90
N GLN A 159 -6.36 -8.98 -5.10
CA GLN A 159 -6.01 -9.41 -3.75
C GLN A 159 -7.24 -9.56 -2.85
N THR A 160 -8.19 -8.63 -2.94
CA THR A 160 -9.48 -8.71 -2.22
C THR A 160 -10.23 -9.98 -2.60
N ALA A 161 -10.30 -10.30 -3.91
CA ALA A 161 -10.90 -11.55 -4.39
C ALA A 161 -10.18 -12.79 -3.86
N VAL A 162 -8.84 -12.81 -3.83
CA VAL A 162 -8.05 -13.90 -3.22
C VAL A 162 -8.43 -14.11 -1.76
N VAL A 163 -8.56 -13.02 -0.98
CA VAL A 163 -8.94 -13.10 0.43
C VAL A 163 -10.34 -13.64 0.60
N PHE A 164 -11.32 -13.19 -0.21
CA PHE A 164 -12.69 -13.71 -0.18
C PHE A 164 -12.79 -15.19 -0.55
N LEU A 165 -12.05 -15.64 -1.57
CA LEU A 165 -12.03 -17.05 -1.98
C LEU A 165 -11.51 -17.98 -0.88
N ARG A 166 -10.64 -17.45 -0.02
CA ARG A 166 -10.02 -18.12 1.13
C ARG A 166 -10.59 -17.67 2.48
N TRP A 167 -11.73 -16.99 2.47
CA TRP A 167 -12.27 -16.40 3.69
C TRP A 167 -12.87 -17.47 4.59
N GLN A 168 -12.54 -17.41 5.88
CA GLN A 168 -12.99 -18.34 6.91
C GLN A 168 -13.91 -17.64 7.93
N GLY A 169 -14.61 -16.58 7.51
CA GLY A 169 -15.50 -15.79 8.37
C GLY A 169 -14.80 -14.78 9.30
N LYS A 170 -13.48 -14.66 9.25
CA LYS A 170 -12.71 -13.67 10.01
C LYS A 170 -12.79 -12.31 9.32
N TRP A 171 -13.66 -11.43 9.78
CA TRP A 171 -13.85 -10.09 9.17
C TRP A 171 -12.57 -9.27 9.05
N MET A 172 -11.65 -9.41 10.01
CA MET A 172 -10.37 -8.67 9.95
C MET A 172 -9.50 -9.02 8.73
N ASP A 173 -9.68 -10.20 8.12
CA ASP A 173 -8.95 -10.58 6.90
C ASP A 173 -9.27 -9.63 5.73
N VAL A 174 -10.52 -9.16 5.62
CA VAL A 174 -10.96 -8.37 4.46
C VAL A 174 -10.72 -6.88 4.63
N VAL A 175 -10.48 -6.40 5.86
CA VAL A 175 -10.34 -4.96 6.13
C VAL A 175 -9.15 -4.38 5.37
N TYR A 176 -7.98 -5.01 5.44
CA TYR A 176 -6.78 -4.52 4.75
C TYR A 176 -6.97 -4.41 3.23
N PRO A 177 -7.30 -5.49 2.49
CA PRO A 177 -7.36 -5.40 1.05
C PRO A 177 -8.48 -4.46 0.57
N ILE A 178 -9.63 -4.40 1.26
CA ILE A 178 -10.70 -3.45 0.93
C ILE A 178 -10.26 -2.00 1.18
N ASN A 179 -9.65 -1.72 2.33
CA ASN A 179 -9.14 -0.39 2.66
C ASN A 179 -8.16 0.10 1.58
N MET A 180 -7.28 -0.79 1.11
CA MET A 180 -6.32 -0.45 0.06
C MET A 180 -6.98 -0.25 -1.31
N VAL A 181 -8.02 -1.01 -1.68
CA VAL A 181 -8.82 -0.72 -2.90
C VAL A 181 -9.39 0.69 -2.84
N VAL A 182 -10.03 1.04 -1.72
CA VAL A 182 -10.66 2.36 -1.54
C VAL A 182 -9.61 3.46 -1.62
N CYS A 183 -8.51 3.34 -0.87
CA CYS A 183 -7.48 4.36 -0.81
C CYS A 183 -6.79 4.59 -2.16
N HIS A 184 -6.37 3.52 -2.85
CA HIS A 184 -5.75 3.66 -4.17
C HIS A 184 -6.76 4.18 -5.20
N GLY A 185 -8.01 3.71 -5.14
CA GLY A 185 -9.08 4.16 -6.03
C GLY A 185 -9.38 5.66 -5.87
N ILE A 186 -9.37 6.18 -4.64
CA ILE A 186 -9.52 7.62 -4.37
C ILE A 186 -8.38 8.39 -5.04
N VAL A 187 -7.12 7.97 -4.87
CA VAL A 187 -5.98 8.65 -5.51
C VAL A 187 -6.09 8.60 -7.04
N THR A 188 -6.47 7.46 -7.61
CA THR A 188 -6.74 7.34 -9.06
C THR A 188 -7.78 8.36 -9.53
N ILE A 189 -8.91 8.47 -8.82
CA ILE A 189 -9.98 9.42 -9.16
C ILE A 189 -9.48 10.86 -9.06
N LEU A 190 -8.73 11.19 -8.00
CA LEU A 190 -8.16 12.53 -7.84
C LEU A 190 -7.22 12.89 -8.98
N ILE A 191 -6.36 11.97 -9.41
CA ILE A 191 -5.46 12.20 -10.56
C ILE A 191 -6.29 12.41 -11.83
N LEU A 192 -7.30 11.56 -12.10
CA LEU A 192 -8.19 11.71 -13.25
C LEU A 192 -8.85 13.09 -13.29
N CYS A 193 -9.37 13.56 -12.17
CA CYS A 193 -10.01 14.87 -12.06
C CYS A 193 -9.02 16.05 -12.17
N SER A 194 -7.73 15.81 -11.97
CA SER A 194 -6.68 16.82 -12.00
C SER A 194 -6.00 16.96 -13.38
N ILE A 195 -6.23 16.03 -14.30
CA ILE A 195 -5.79 16.14 -15.69
C ILE A 195 -6.73 17.13 -16.39
N LYS A 196 -6.20 18.31 -16.73
CA LYS A 196 -6.87 19.32 -17.55
C LYS A 196 -6.44 19.20 -19.00
#